data_AF-A0A4Q6B075-F1
#
_entry.id   AF-A0A4Q6B075-F1
#
_cell.length_a   1.000
_cell.length_b   1.000
_cell.length_c   1.000
_cell.angle_alpha   90.00
_cell.angle_beta   90.00
_cell.angle_gamma   90.00
#
_symmetry.space_group_name_H-M   'P 1'
#
loop_
_entity.id
_entity.type
_entity.pdbx_description
1 polymer ?
#
loop_
_entity_poly.entity_id
_entity_poly.type
_entity_poly.pdbx_seq_one_letter_code
_entity_poly.pdbx_strand_id
1 'polypeptide(L)' 'VQVFSASGYPVYSRQHTGNNFTLDLSHLPSGVYLLRAGDVQTRLIIVK' A
#
# COMPACT_ATOMS: atom_id res chain seq x y z
N VAL A 1 2.63 0.80 -8.07
CA VAL A 1 2.51 0.71 -6.60
C VAL A 1 1.19 0.06 -6.25
N GLN A 2 1.22 -0.95 -5.41
CA GLN A 2 0.06 -1.73 -4.98
C GLN A 2 0.07 -1.86 -3.46
N VAL A 3 -1.09 -1.81 -2.84
CA VAL A 3 -1.28 -2.09 -1.40
C VAL A 3 -2.24 -3.26 -1.29
N PHE A 4 -1.89 -4.25 -0.48
CA PHE A 4 -2.69 -5.43 -0.22
C PHE A 4 -3.10 -5.47 1.25
N SER A 5 -4.31 -5.96 1.52
CA SER A 5 -4.75 -6.32 2.87
C SER A 5 -3.92 -7.48 3.41
N ALA A 6 -4.01 -7.73 4.73
CA ALA A 6 -3.41 -8.91 5.35
C ALA A 6 -3.88 -10.24 4.72
N SER A 7 -5.08 -10.26 4.12
CA SER A 7 -5.65 -11.41 3.41
C SER A 7 -5.18 -11.52 1.94
N GLY A 8 -4.30 -10.63 1.47
CA GLY A 8 -3.74 -10.66 0.12
C GLY A 8 -4.60 -10.00 -0.96
N TYR A 9 -5.72 -9.37 -0.60
CA TYR A 9 -6.56 -8.65 -1.56
C TYR A 9 -5.97 -7.27 -1.86
N PRO A 10 -5.86 -6.87 -3.14
CA PRO A 10 -5.41 -5.53 -3.49
C PRO A 10 -6.46 -4.51 -3.05
N VAL A 11 -6.07 -3.58 -2.17
CA VAL A 11 -6.90 -2.45 -1.71
C VAL A 11 -6.54 -1.13 -2.40
N TYR A 12 -5.35 -1.07 -3.01
CA TYR A 12 -4.92 0.03 -3.86
C TYR A 12 -4.04 -0.51 -4.99
N SER A 13 -4.22 0.00 -6.21
CA SER A 13 -3.36 -0.31 -7.35
C SER A 13 -3.32 0.88 -8.30
N ARG A 14 -2.14 1.49 -8.45
CA ARG A 14 -1.88 2.48 -9.50
C ARG A 14 -0.47 2.35 -10.06
N GLN A 15 -0.33 2.65 -11.34
CA GLN A 15 0.97 2.87 -11.95
C GLN A 15 1.47 4.26 -11.53
N HIS A 16 2.72 4.32 -11.07
CA HIS A 16 3.41 5.56 -10.72
C HIS A 16 4.71 5.60 -11.52
N THR A 17 5.07 6.77 -12.02
CA THR A 17 6.33 7.03 -12.71
C THR A 17 7.18 7.98 -11.86
N GLY A 18 8.48 7.74 -11.78
CA GLY A 18 9.41 8.50 -10.94
C GLY A 18 9.71 7.83 -9.59
N ASN A 19 10.58 8.49 -8.80
CA ASN A 19 11.16 7.91 -7.59
C ASN A 19 10.34 8.17 -6.32
N ASN A 20 9.41 9.13 -6.36
CA ASN A 20 8.61 9.54 -5.22
C ASN A 20 7.13 9.52 -5.59
N PHE A 21 6.29 9.06 -4.67
CA PHE A 21 4.84 9.06 -4.81
C PHE A 21 4.19 9.25 -3.43
N THR A 22 2.96 9.77 -3.42
CA THR A 22 2.15 9.91 -2.21
C THR A 22 0.93 9.01 -2.32
N LEU A 23 0.58 8.33 -1.23
CA LEU A 23 -0.58 7.44 -1.12
C LEU A 23 -1.55 8.01 -0.10
N ASP A 24 -2.80 8.24 -0.50
CA ASP A 24 -3.88 8.49 0.44
C ASP A 24 -4.51 7.16 0.89
N LEU A 25 -4.29 6.82 2.15
CA LEU A 25 -4.78 5.59 2.78
C LEU A 25 -5.78 5.89 3.91
N SER A 26 -6.29 7.12 3.99
CA SER A 26 -7.19 7.59 5.05
C SER A 26 -8.49 6.77 5.16
N HIS A 27 -9.00 6.31 4.02
CA HIS A 27 -10.19 5.44 3.91
C HIS A 27 -9.95 4.00 4.38
N LEU A 28 -8.69 3.55 4.55
CA LEU A 28 -8.41 2.20 5.03
C LEU A 28 -8.55 2.13 6.57
N PRO A 29 -9.09 1.03 7.11
CA PRO A 29 -9.12 0.81 8.55
C PRO A 29 -7.70 0.62 9.13
N SER A 30 -7.57 0.75 10.45
CA SER A 30 -6.33 0.41 11.14
C SER A 30 -6.00 -1.07 10.94
N GLY A 31 -4.74 -1.39 10.68
CA GLY A 31 -4.34 -2.76 10.39
C GLY A 31 -2.98 -2.89 9.72
N VAL A 32 -2.64 -4.13 9.39
CA VAL A 32 -1.41 -4.50 8.70
C VAL A 32 -1.69 -4.69 7.21
N TYR A 33 -0.85 -4.06 6.40
CA TYR A 33 -0.93 -4.07 4.95
C TYR A 33 0.43 -4.40 4.35
N LEU A 34 0.41 -4.82 3.10
CA LEU A 34 1.61 -5.07 2.32
C LEU A 34 1.69 -4.08 1.17
N LEU A 35 2.76 -3.29 1.13
CA LEU A 35 3.05 -2.36 0.04
C LEU A 35 4.02 -3.01 -0.93
N ARG A 36 3.68 -3.00 -2.22
CA ARG A 36 4.55 -3.41 -3.33
C ARG A 36 4.80 -2.24 -4.26
N ALA A 37 6.05 -1.86 -4.46
CA ALA A 37 6.48 -0.82 -5.37
C ALA A 37 7.61 -1.35 -6.26
N GLY A 38 7.26 -1.80 -7.48
CA GLY A 38 8.20 -2.54 -8.32
C GLY A 38 8.61 -3.85 -7.63
N ASP A 39 9.91 -4.11 -7.54
CA ASP A 39 10.49 -5.27 -6.86
C ASP A 39 10.59 -5.10 -5.33
N VAL A 40 10.27 -3.91 -4.82
CA VAL A 40 10.31 -3.64 -3.38
C VAL A 40 8.98 -4.04 -2.75
N GLN A 41 9.07 -4.84 -1.69
CA GLN A 41 7.93 -5.23 -0.87
C GLN A 41 8.21 -4.89 0.59
N THR A 42 7.27 -4.20 1.24
CA THR A 42 7.39 -3.80 2.65
C THR A 42 6.06 -3.92 3.39
N ARG A 43 6.14 -4.02 4.72
CA ARG A 43 4.98 -4.05 5.60
C ARG A 43 4.61 -2.63 6.00
N LEU A 44 3.35 -2.26 5.81
CA LEU A 44 2.77 -1.01 6.23
C LEU A 44 1.83 -1.27 7.42
N ILE A 45 1.89 -0.44 8.46
CA ILE A 45 0.98 -0.51 9.60
C ILE A 45 0.22 0.81 9.66
N ILE A 46 -1.10 0.76 9.60
CA ILE A 46 -1.98 1.92 9.73
C ILE A 46 -2.55 1.89 11.14
N VAL A 47 -2.34 2.97 11.89
CA VAL A 47 -2.89 3.21 13.23
C VAL A 47 -3.62 4.55 13.20
N LYS A 48 -4.78 4.62 13.83
CA LYS A 48 -5.62 5.82 13.96
C LYS A 48 -5.86 6.11 15.43
#